data_AF-A0AAU6RAA3-F1
#
_entry.id   AF-A0AAU6RAA3-F1
#
_cell.length_a   1.000
_cell.length_b   1.000
_cell.length_c   1.000
_cell.angle_alpha   90.00
_cell.angle_beta   90.00
_cell.angle_gamma   90.00
#
_symmetry.space_group_name_H-M   'P 1'
#
loop_
_entity.id
_entity.type
_entity.pdbx_description
1 polymer ?
#
loop_
_entity_poly.entity_id
_entity_poly.type
_entity_poly.pdbx_seq_one_letter_code
_entity_poly.pdbx_strand_id
1 'polypeptide(L)' 'MKAIFETLLPEQPIHQLVLQIDTDDDEGVEIAWHDDGISNILMKSEDLKVMNFDKYIYTWDTL' A
#
# COMPACT_ATOMS: atom_id res chain seq x y z
N MET A 1 26.74 -17.93 -9.54
CA MET A 1 26.04 -18.12 -8.26
C MET A 1 24.85 -17.15 -8.17
N LYS A 2 23.84 -17.32 -9.04
CA LYS A 2 22.64 -16.45 -9.10
C LYS A 2 21.31 -17.23 -9.01
N ALA A 3 21.35 -18.55 -9.09
CA ALA A 3 20.16 -19.37 -9.31
C ALA A 3 19.45 -19.85 -8.03
N ILE A 4 20.10 -19.84 -6.87
CA ILE A 4 19.56 -20.51 -5.65
C ILE A 4 18.65 -19.59 -4.84
N PHE A 5 18.88 -18.27 -4.88
CA PHE A 5 18.03 -17.31 -4.14
C PHE A 5 16.71 -16.99 -4.85
N GLU A 6 16.69 -16.99 -6.18
CA GLU A 6 15.48 -16.72 -6.98
C GLU A 6 14.47 -17.89 -6.97
N THR A 7 14.90 -19.11 -6.62
CA THR A 7 14.01 -20.31 -6.59
C THR A 7 13.37 -20.61 -5.24
N LEU A 8 13.85 -20.00 -4.14
CA LEU A 8 13.42 -20.34 -2.78
C LEU A 8 12.41 -19.37 -2.17
N LEU A 9 12.15 -18.23 -2.80
CA LEU A 9 11.10 -17.30 -2.38
C LEU A 9 9.99 -17.35 -3.41
N PRO A 10 8.73 -17.63 -3.02
CA PRO A 10 7.62 -17.42 -3.94
C PRO A 10 7.65 -15.97 -4.41
N GLU A 11 7.40 -15.73 -5.70
CA GLU A 11 7.23 -14.37 -6.20
C GLU A 11 6.19 -13.68 -5.31
N GLN A 12 6.60 -12.60 -4.66
CA GLN A 12 5.70 -11.84 -3.82
C GLN A 12 4.62 -11.25 -4.73
N PRO A 13 3.33 -11.33 -4.34
CA PRO A 13 2.28 -10.75 -5.16
C PRO A 13 2.57 -9.25 -5.34
N ILE A 14 2.63 -8.80 -6.59
CA ILE A 14 2.74 -7.37 -6.90
C ILE A 14 1.40 -6.73 -6.51
N HIS A 15 1.40 -5.92 -5.46
CA HIS A 15 0.25 -5.12 -5.06
C HIS A 15 0.36 -3.74 -5.72
N GLN A 16 -0.75 -3.23 -6.26
CA GLN A 16 -0.85 -1.89 -6.81
C GLN A 16 -1.28 -0.92 -5.70
N LEU A 17 -0.65 0.25 -5.63
CA LEU A 17 -1.09 1.36 -4.79
C LEU A 17 -2.36 1.96 -5.40
N VAL A 18 -3.47 1.86 -4.67
CA VAL A 18 -4.79 2.33 -5.11
C VAL A 18 -5.04 3.75 -4.61
N LEU A 19 -4.68 4.01 -3.36
CA LEU A 19 -4.82 5.29 -2.70
C LEU A 19 -3.67 5.48 -1.72
N GLN A 20 -3.16 6.70 -1.67
CA GLN A 20 -2.24 7.17 -0.65
C GLN A 20 -2.78 8.49 -0.13
N ILE A 21 -2.81 8.63 1.20
CA ILE A 21 -3.22 9.86 1.86
C ILE A 21 -2.08 10.25 2.79
N ASP A 22 -1.49 11.42 2.51
CA ASP A 22 -0.43 12.00 3.32
C ASP A 22 -1.00 12.80 4.50
N THR A 23 -0.14 13.13 5.45
CA THR A 23 -0.43 14.20 6.41
C THR A 23 -0.40 15.54 5.66
N ASP A 24 -1.42 16.37 5.83
CA ASP A 24 -1.51 17.67 5.15
C ASP A 24 -2.41 18.63 5.93
N ASP A 25 -2.16 19.93 5.77
CA ASP A 25 -3.00 21.01 6.28
C ASP A 25 -3.23 22.02 5.14
N ASP A 26 -4.42 21.95 4.55
CA ASP A 26 -4.82 22.84 3.47
C ASP A 26 -6.12 23.58 3.82
N GLU A 27 -6.08 24.91 3.73
CA GLU A 27 -7.19 25.82 4.04
C GLU A 27 -7.88 25.59 5.41
N GLY A 28 -7.14 25.08 6.40
CA GLY A 28 -7.66 24.76 7.73
C GLY A 28 -8.41 23.43 7.82
N VAL A 29 -8.25 22.56 6.82
CA VAL A 29 -8.63 21.15 6.84
C VAL A 29 -7.37 20.32 7.05
N GLU A 30 -7.31 19.64 8.19
CA GLU A 30 -6.17 18.83 8.59
C GLU A 30 -6.43 17.34 8.31
N ILE A 31 -5.47 16.69 7.66
CA ILE A 31 -5.32 15.25 7.63
C ILE A 31 -4.07 14.93 8.45
N ALA A 32 -4.23 14.17 9.53
CA ALA A 32 -3.12 13.82 10.40
C ALA A 32 -2.98 12.29 10.54
N TRP A 33 -1.79 11.78 10.23
CA TRP A 33 -1.38 10.40 10.51
C TRP A 33 -0.32 10.39 11.61
N HIS A 34 -0.73 10.71 12.82
CA HIS A 34 0.15 10.86 13.99
C HIS A 34 1.33 11.83 13.74
N ASP A 35 2.60 11.40 13.88
CA ASP A 35 3.80 12.24 13.70
C ASP A 35 4.18 12.29 12.21
N ASP A 36 3.43 13.09 11.44
CA ASP A 36 3.66 13.36 10.02
C ASP A 36 3.75 12.09 9.15
N GLY A 37 2.87 11.12 9.47
CA GLY A 37 2.83 9.83 8.81
C GLY A 37 2.07 9.81 7.49
N ILE A 38 1.98 8.62 6.91
CA ILE A 38 1.29 8.39 5.64
C ILE A 38 0.48 7.09 5.66
N SER A 39 -0.70 7.10 5.05
CA SER A 39 -1.52 5.89 4.88
C SER A 39 -1.63 5.45 3.43
N ASN A 40 -1.79 4.14 3.23
CA ASN A 40 -1.83 3.50 1.92
C ASN A 40 -2.88 2.41 1.87
N ILE A 41 -3.54 2.28 0.71
CA ILE A 41 -4.34 1.12 0.33
C ILE A 41 -3.67 0.44 -0.87
N LEU A 42 -3.33 -0.85 -0.71
CA LEU A 42 -2.77 -1.66 -1.78
C LEU A 42 -3.66 -2.85 -2.11
N MET A 43 -3.74 -3.21 -3.38
CA MET A 43 -4.57 -4.32 -3.85
C MET A 43 -3.86 -5.16 -4.91
N LYS A 44 -4.21 -6.45 -5.00
CA LYS A 44 -3.76 -7.29 -6.10
C LYS A 44 -4.40 -6.83 -7.41
N SER A 45 -3.63 -6.88 -8.49
CA SER A 45 -4.12 -6.52 -9.83
C SER A 45 -5.31 -7.37 -10.28
N GLU A 46 -5.38 -8.63 -9.84
CA GLU A 46 -6.46 -9.56 -10.17
C GLU A 46 -7.78 -9.14 -9.53
N ASP A 47 -7.75 -8.72 -8.26
CA ASP A 47 -8.92 -8.26 -7.52
C ASP A 47 -9.42 -6.90 -8.05
N LEU A 48 -8.50 -5.99 -8.41
CA LEU A 48 -8.85 -4.69 -9.02
C LEU A 48 -9.57 -4.84 -10.37
N LYS A 49 -9.13 -5.75 -11.24
CA LYS A 49 -9.73 -5.98 -12.56
C LYS A 49 -11.19 -6.41 -12.51
N VAL A 50 -11.60 -7.09 -11.45
CA VAL A 50 -12.97 -7.56 -11.24
C VAL A 50 -13.74 -6.72 -10.22
N MET A 51 -13.19 -5.56 -9.82
CA MET A 51 -13.77 -4.67 -8.80
C MET A 51 -14.07 -5.39 -7.47
N ASN A 52 -13.23 -6.35 -7.09
CA ASN A 52 -13.33 -7.04 -5.81
C ASN A 52 -12.55 -6.28 -4.73
N PHE A 53 -13.24 -5.48 -3.91
CA PHE A 53 -12.63 -4.68 -2.85
C PHE A 53 -12.61 -5.36 -1.47
N ASP A 54 -12.98 -6.64 -1.38
CA ASP A 54 -12.98 -7.39 -0.11
C ASP A 54 -11.56 -7.76 0.36
N LYS A 55 -10.55 -7.61 -0.51
CA LYS A 55 -9.15 -7.96 -0.24
C LYS A 55 -8.23 -6.80 -0.57
N TYR A 56 -7.82 -6.08 0.47
CA TYR A 56 -6.85 -5.00 0.38
C TYR A 56 -5.89 -5.04 1.57
N ILE A 57 -4.72 -4.44 1.39
CA ILE A 57 -3.81 -4.12 2.47
C ILE A 57 -4.03 -2.65 2.80
N TYR A 58 -4.42 -2.38 4.04
CA TYR A 58 -4.36 -1.02 4.59
C TYR A 58 -3.16 -0.95 5.54
N THR A 59 -2.33 0.05 5.33
CA THR A 59 -1.14 0.28 6.14
C THR A 59 -0.98 1.78 6.37
N TRP A 60 -0.43 2.12 7.52
CA TRP A 60 0.04 3.45 7.82
C TRP A 60 1.24 3.31 8.75
N ASP A 61 2.18 4.24 8.64
CA ASP A 61 3.27 4.41 9.58
C ASP A 61 3.56 5.89 9.79
N THR A 62 4.45 6.13 10.74
CA THR A 62 4.86 7.44 11.25
C THR A 62 6.27 7.27 11.80
N LEU A 63 7.00 8.37 11.99
CA LEU A 63 8.40 8.36 12.45
C LEU A 63 8.56 8.00 13.94
#